data_AF-A0A1W2P6Y0-F1
#
_entry.id   AF-A0A1W2P6Y0-F1
#
_cell.length_a   1.000
_cell.length_b   1.000
_cell.length_c   1.000
_cell.angle_alpha   90.00
_cell.angle_beta   90.00
_cell.angle_gamma   90.00
#
_symmetry.space_group_name_H-M   'P 1'
#
loop_
_entity.id
_entity.type
_entity.pdbx_description
1 polymer ?
#
loop_
_entity_poly.entity_id
_entity_poly.type
_entity_poly.pdbx_seq_one_letter_code
_entity_poly.pdbx_strand_id
1 'polypeptide(L)'
;MMEGLDDGPDFLSEEDRGLKAINVDLQSDAALQVDISDALSERDRVKFTVHTKSSLPNFKQNEFSVVRQHEEFIWLHDSFVENEDYAGYI
;
A
#
# COMPACT_ATOMS: atom_id res chain seq x y z
N MET A 1 -49.02 -0.73 -45.86
CA MET A 1 -48.83 -1.12 -44.46
C MET A 1 -47.44 -1.71 -44.35
N MET A 2 -46.55 -1.05 -43.63
CA MET A 2 -45.17 -1.50 -43.41
C MET A 2 -44.87 -1.23 -41.94
N GLU A 3 -45.13 -2.22 -41.09
CA GLU A 3 -44.80 -2.21 -39.67
C GLU A 3 -44.30 -3.61 -39.32
N GLY A 4 -42.99 -3.82 -39.45
CA GLY A 4 -42.28 -4.94 -38.84
C GLY A 4 -41.66 -4.41 -37.56
N LEU A 5 -42.24 -4.77 -36.41
CA LEU A 5 -41.70 -4.50 -35.09
C LEU A 5 -40.43 -5.35 -34.92
N ASP A 6 -39.27 -4.71 -34.97
CA ASP A 6 -37.97 -5.28 -34.63
C ASP A 6 -37.90 -5.39 -33.09
N ASP A 7 -38.42 -6.49 -32.54
CA ASP A 7 -38.34 -6.84 -31.12
C ASP A 7 -36.94 -7.41 -30.85
N GLY A 8 -35.95 -6.52 -30.78
CA GLY A 8 -34.62 -6.84 -30.28
C GLY A 8 -34.69 -7.15 -28.78
N PRO A 9 -33.88 -8.09 -28.27
CA PRO A 9 -33.96 -8.49 -26.87
C PRO A 9 -33.64 -7.29 -25.96
N ASP A 10 -34.62 -6.93 -25.14
CA ASP A 10 -34.53 -5.97 -24.04
C ASP A 10 -33.51 -6.50 -23.01
N PHE A 11 -32.24 -6.14 -23.20
CA PHE A 11 -31.14 -6.49 -22.30
C PHE A 11 -30.96 -5.43 -21.22
N LEU A 12 -32.06 -4.93 -20.65
CA LEU A 12 -32.06 -3.99 -19.53
C LEU A 12 -32.83 -4.56 -18.34
N SER A 13 -32.70 -5.87 -18.09
CA SER A 13 -33.17 -6.49 -16.85
C SER A 13 -32.07 -6.42 -15.78
N GLU A 14 -32.25 -5.51 -14.84
CA GLU A 14 -31.99 -5.70 -13.40
C GLU A 14 -30.71 -6.44 -13.00
N GLU A 15 -29.54 -5.87 -13.31
CA GLU A 15 -28.36 -6.19 -12.52
C GLU A 15 -27.52 -4.95 -12.22
N ASP A 16 -28.17 -3.91 -11.68
CA ASP A 16 -27.56 -2.99 -10.70
C ASP A 16 -27.30 -3.75 -9.38
N ARG A 17 -26.70 -4.96 -9.48
CA ARG A 17 -25.92 -5.49 -8.38
C ARG A 17 -24.69 -4.64 -8.39
N GLY A 18 -24.74 -3.57 -7.60
CA GLY A 18 -23.62 -2.70 -7.33
C GLY A 18 -22.36 -3.53 -7.38
N LEU A 19 -21.57 -3.28 -8.43
CA LEU A 19 -20.15 -3.54 -8.45
C LEU A 19 -19.63 -2.67 -7.30
N LYS A 20 -19.84 -3.15 -6.05
CA LYS A 20 -18.96 -2.85 -4.95
C LYS A 20 -17.63 -3.16 -5.57
N ALA A 21 -16.88 -2.11 -5.91
CA ALA A 21 -15.46 -2.22 -6.14
C ALA A 21 -14.98 -3.01 -4.94
N ILE A 22 -14.81 -4.32 -5.13
CA ILE A 22 -14.08 -5.14 -4.22
C ILE A 22 -12.70 -4.53 -4.33
N ASN A 23 -12.42 -3.62 -3.41
CA ASN A 23 -11.08 -3.14 -3.19
C ASN A 23 -10.36 -4.37 -2.66
N VAL A 24 -9.92 -5.23 -3.58
CA VAL A 24 -9.13 -6.41 -3.26
C VAL A 24 -7.82 -5.82 -2.79
N ASP A 25 -7.70 -5.68 -1.47
CA ASP A 25 -6.48 -5.29 -0.82
C ASP A 25 -5.48 -6.44 -1.00
N LEU A 26 -4.78 -6.42 -2.15
CA LEU A 26 -3.66 -7.33 -2.42
C LEU A 26 -2.47 -7.01 -1.48
N GLN A 27 -2.54 -5.96 -0.66
CA GLN A 27 -1.48 -5.57 0.28
C GLN A 27 -1.35 -6.54 1.45
N SER A 28 -2.43 -7.24 1.81
CA SER A 28 -2.44 -8.27 2.87
C SER A 28 -1.47 -9.43 2.61
N ASP A 29 -1.07 -9.68 1.35
CA ASP A 29 -0.13 -10.75 0.96
C ASP A 29 1.29 -10.22 0.66
N ALA A 30 1.58 -8.95 0.98
CA ALA A 30 2.89 -8.39 0.72
C ALA A 30 3.97 -9.11 1.57
N ALA A 31 5.03 -9.60 0.91
CA ALA A 31 6.14 -10.28 1.58
C ALA A 31 6.87 -9.40 2.61
N LEU A 32 6.75 -8.07 2.47
CA LEU A 32 7.22 -7.07 3.42
C LEU A 32 6.16 -5.98 3.55
N GLN A 33 5.67 -5.80 4.77
CA GLN A 33 4.74 -4.75 5.18
C GLN A 33 5.42 -3.90 6.25
N VAL A 34 5.37 -2.59 6.08
CA VAL A 34 5.93 -1.62 7.02
C VAL A 34 4.86 -0.58 7.29
N ASP A 35 4.55 -0.33 8.55
CA ASP A 35 3.61 0.69 9.00
C ASP A 35 4.18 1.52 10.15
N ILE A 36 3.59 2.69 10.36
CA ILE A 36 3.88 3.54 11.50
C ILE A 36 2.75 3.36 12.50
N SER A 37 2.95 2.50 13.50
CA SER A 37 1.92 2.19 14.48
C SER A 37 1.72 3.32 15.49
N ASP A 38 2.75 4.13 15.75
CA ASP A 38 2.67 5.26 16.67
C ASP A 38 3.66 6.37 16.29
N ALA A 39 3.34 7.61 16.64
CA ALA A 39 4.23 8.76 16.50
C ALA A 39 4.14 9.66 17.74
N LEU A 40 5.25 9.77 18.46
CA LEU A 40 5.38 10.61 19.65
C LEU A 40 6.10 11.90 19.28
N SER A 41 5.40 13.03 19.40
CA SER A 41 6.00 14.36 19.30
C SER A 41 6.58 14.77 20.65
N GLU A 42 7.88 15.03 20.67
CA GLU A 42 8.56 15.74 21.75
C GLU A 42 8.63 17.24 21.40
N ARG A 43 9.28 18.04 22.25
CA ARG A 43 9.35 19.51 22.06
C ARG A 43 10.04 19.94 20.76
N ASP A 44 11.02 19.15 20.29
CA ASP A 44 11.88 19.51 19.15
C ASP A 44 12.04 18.36 18.14
N ARG A 45 11.51 17.18 18.45
CA ARG A 45 11.75 15.95 17.69
C ARG A 45 10.51 15.09 17.64
N VAL A 46 10.40 14.27 16.60
CA VAL A 46 9.35 13.26 16.46
C VAL A 46 9.99 11.88 16.46
N LYS A 47 9.44 10.99 17.30
CA LYS A 47 9.78 9.58 17.38
C LYS A 47 8.68 8.77 16.74
N PHE A 48 9.01 8.00 15.73
CA PHE A 48 8.09 7.11 15.03
C PHE A 48 8.33 5.68 15.49
N THR A 49 7.26 4.99 15.88
CA THR A 49 7.30 3.54 16.08
C THR A 49 7.01 2.89 14.75
N VAL A 50 8.05 2.39 14.10
CA VAL A 50 7.97 1.67 12.84
C VAL A 50 7.73 0.21 13.16
N HIS A 51 6.57 -0.30 12.76
CA HIS A 51 6.25 -1.71 12.81
C HIS A 51 6.53 -2.33 11.44
N THR A 52 7.14 -3.50 11.45
CA THR A 52 7.52 -4.21 10.24
C THR A 52 7.11 -5.65 10.39
N LYS A 53 6.32 -6.12 9.43
CA LYS A 53 5.91 -7.51 9.28
C LYS A 53 6.42 -8.03 7.96
N SER A 54 7.22 -9.10 7.99
CA SER A 54 7.80 -9.69 6.79
C SER A 54 7.77 -11.20 6.84
N SER A 55 7.55 -11.80 5.67
CA SER A 55 7.69 -13.23 5.42
C SER A 55 9.02 -13.56 4.73
N LEU A 56 9.91 -12.58 4.54
CA LEU A 56 11.20 -12.76 3.87
C LEU A 56 12.24 -13.37 4.83
N PRO A 57 13.08 -14.31 4.35
CA PRO A 57 14.05 -15.04 5.19
C PRO A 57 15.27 -14.22 5.64
N ASN A 58 15.45 -13.00 5.10
CA ASN A 58 16.52 -12.08 5.48
C ASN A 58 16.26 -11.34 6.80
N PHE A 59 15.02 -11.38 7.31
CA PHE A 59 14.71 -10.83 8.63
C PHE A 59 14.86 -11.89 9.73
N LYS A 60 15.39 -11.48 10.88
CA LYS A 60 15.53 -12.36 12.05
C LYS A 60 14.18 -12.74 12.68
N GLN A 61 13.18 -11.89 12.51
CA GLN A 61 11.84 -12.05 13.07
C GLN A 61 10.82 -11.66 12.00
N ASN A 62 9.71 -12.38 11.96
CA ASN A 62 8.61 -12.11 11.04
C ASN A 62 7.86 -10.81 11.38
N GLU A 63 7.93 -10.35 12.63
CA GLU A 63 7.26 -9.14 13.07
C GLU A 63 8.10 -8.48 14.17
N PHE A 64 8.35 -7.17 14.04
CA PHE A 64 9.08 -6.40 15.05
C PHE A 64 8.71 -4.92 14.98
N SER A 65 9.02 -4.18 16.04
CA SER A 65 8.82 -2.74 16.09
C SER A 65 10.04 -2.03 16.63
N VAL A 66 10.40 -0.91 16.01
CA VAL A 66 11.54 -0.09 16.41
C VAL A 66 11.14 1.38 16.45
N VAL A 67 11.70 2.10 17.41
CA VAL A 67 11.53 3.55 17.47
C VAL A 67 12.63 4.20 16.64
N ARG A 68 12.25 5.13 15.77
CA ARG A 68 13.13 5.88 14.87
C ARG A 68 12.85 7.37 14.94
N GLN A 69 13.86 8.20 14.76
CA GLN A 69 13.69 9.66 14.65
C GLN A 69 13.61 10.12 13.19
N HIS A 70 13.03 11.30 12.96
CA HIS A 70 12.97 11.90 11.61
C HIS A 70 14.34 11.94 10.92
N GLU A 71 15.41 12.29 11.65
CA GLU A 71 16.79 12.34 11.14
C GLU A 71 17.27 10.99 10.57
N GLU A 72 16.82 9.86 11.13
CA GLU A 72 17.20 8.53 10.64
C GLU A 72 16.56 8.21 9.29
N PHE A 73 15.35 8.72 9.02
CA PHE A 73 14.71 8.58 7.71
C PHE A 73 15.43 9.41 6.65
N ILE A 74 15.88 10.62 7.01
CA ILE A 74 16.66 11.47 6.11
C ILE A 74 17.98 10.77 5.75
N TRP A 75 18.71 10.29 6.75
CA TRP A 75 19.96 9.56 6.53
C TRP A 75 19.76 8.32 5.65
N LEU A 76 18.69 7.55 5.88
CA LEU A 76 18.40 6.36 5.09
C LEU A 76 18.13 6.73 3.62
N HIS A 77 17.32 7.77 3.38
CA HIS A 77 17.03 8.27 2.04
C HIS A 77 18.30 8.74 1.32
N ASP A 78 19.12 9.54 2.00
CA ASP A 78 20.38 10.06 1.44
C ASP A 78 21.33 8.92 1.04
N SER A 79 21.52 7.94 1.93
CA SER A 79 22.31 6.73 1.69
C SER A 79 21.83 5.91 0.47
N PHE A 80 20.52 5.90 0.23
CA PHE A 80 19.94 5.25 -0.95
C PHE A 80 20.16 6.07 -2.22
N VAL A 81 19.94 7.39 -2.18
CA VAL A 81 20.14 8.29 -3.33
C VAL A 81 21.61 8.40 -3.76
N GLU A 82 22.54 8.40 -2.80
CA GLU A 82 23.98 8.42 -3.07
C GLU A 82 24.47 7.10 -3.71
N ASN A 83 23.68 6.04 -3.64
CA ASN A 83 24.04 4.73 -4.16
C ASN A 83 23.74 4.66 -5.66
N GLU A 84 24.79 4.66 -6.49
CA GLU A 84 24.67 4.68 -7.95
C GLU A 84 23.89 3.48 -8.51
N ASP A 85 23.91 2.33 -7.82
CA ASP A 85 23.13 1.13 -8.18
C ASP A 85 21.61 1.35 -8.12
N TYR A 86 21.15 2.32 -7.34
CA TYR A 86 19.72 2.68 -7.21
C TYR A 86 19.38 4.00 -7.94
N ALA A 87 20.33 4.62 -8.63
CA ALA A 87 20.12 5.88 -9.33
C ALA A 87 18.95 5.79 -10.35
N GLY A 88 17.92 6.61 -10.14
CA GLY A 88 16.75 6.70 -11.02
C GLY A 88 15.59 5.75 -10.67
N TYR A 89 15.69 4.94 -9.61
CA TYR A 89 14.59 4.11 -9.08
C TYR A 89 13.91 4.72 -7.84
N ILE A 90 14.59 5.63 -7.17
CA ILE A 90 14.25 6.28 -5.90
C ILE A 90 14.43 7.78 -6.03
#